data_AF-A0A414W6W4-F1
#
_entry.id   AF-A0A414W6W4-F1
#
_cell.length_a   1.000
_cell.length_b   1.000
_cell.length_c   1.000
_cell.angle_alpha   90.00
_cell.angle_beta   90.00
_cell.angle_gamma   90.00
#
_symmetry.space_group_name_H-M   'P 1'
#
loop_
_entity.id
_entity.type
_entity.pdbx_description
1 polymer ?
#
loop_
_entity_poly.entity_id
_entity_poly.type
_entity_poly.pdbx_seq_one_letter_code
_entity_poly.pdbx_strand_id
1 'polypeptide(L)'
;SVTLSGLCNEGTILLPVRKSKEQEREQQEEVHNRMLLLSAARTGDPQAIESLTLDDMDTYSKVSKRLVSEDVFTIVDTYIMPYGIECDRYSIMGEILEYRLTRNEITREDICIIKLDVNGLLFDVCVPKREVMGEPAVGRRFKGNVWLQGKINF
;
A
#
# COMPACT_ATOMS: atom_id res chain seq x y z
N SER A 1 -10.31 11.46 10.40
CA SER A 1 -9.23 10.46 10.19
C SER A 1 -9.85 9.16 9.68
N VAL A 2 -9.08 8.14 9.27
CA VAL A 2 -9.63 6.84 8.82
C VAL A 2 -9.04 5.70 9.64
N THR A 3 -9.80 4.62 9.80
CA THR A 3 -9.33 3.37 10.39
C THR A 3 -9.62 2.25 9.41
N LEU A 4 -8.58 1.59 8.92
CA LEU A 4 -8.64 0.54 7.90
C LEU A 4 -8.05 -0.77 8.45
N SER A 5 -8.48 -1.90 7.90
CA SER A 5 -7.91 -3.22 8.13
C SER A 5 -8.10 -4.10 6.91
N GLY A 6 -7.08 -4.90 6.58
CA GLY A 6 -7.11 -5.85 5.48
C GLY A 6 -7.24 -7.29 5.96
N LEU A 7 -8.07 -8.08 5.28
CA LEU A 7 -8.12 -9.53 5.46
C LEU A 7 -7.56 -10.19 4.20
N CYS A 8 -6.64 -11.14 4.38
CA CYS A 8 -5.93 -11.77 3.28
C CYS A 8 -5.93 -13.29 3.45
N ASN A 9 -6.02 -14.02 2.34
CA ASN A 9 -5.94 -15.48 2.37
C ASN A 9 -4.50 -15.97 2.29
N GLU A 10 -3.64 -15.28 1.54
CA GLU A 10 -2.25 -15.65 1.27
C GLU A 10 -1.43 -14.39 1.00
N GLY A 11 -0.13 -14.44 1.28
CA GLY A 11 0.74 -13.29 1.01
C GLY A 11 2.19 -13.69 0.82
N THR A 12 2.94 -12.83 0.13
CA THR A 12 4.35 -13.04 -0.15
C THR A 12 5.17 -11.93 0.49
N ILE A 13 6.21 -12.32 1.23
CA ILE A 13 7.18 -11.40 1.79
C ILE A 13 8.31 -11.17 0.78
N LEU A 14 8.52 -9.91 0.42
CA LEU A 14 9.54 -9.47 -0.51
C LEU A 14 10.67 -8.76 0.23
N LEU A 15 11.85 -8.76 -0.38
CA LEU A 15 13.01 -8.04 0.14
C LEU A 15 12.76 -6.52 0.14
N PRO A 16 13.42 -5.79 1.07
CA PRO A 16 13.46 -4.33 1.02
C PRO A 16 14.02 -3.86 -0.33
N VAL A 17 13.53 -2.71 -0.80
CA VAL A 17 14.19 -1.99 -1.90
C VAL A 17 15.37 -1.21 -1.29
N ARG A 18 16.55 -1.34 -1.90
CA ARG A 18 17.69 -0.49 -1.51
C ARG A 18 17.46 0.90 -2.08
N LYS A 19 17.08 1.84 -1.22
CA LYS A 19 16.99 3.26 -1.56
C LYS A 19 18.31 3.95 -1.27
N SER A 20 18.70 4.88 -2.13
CA SER A 20 19.73 5.87 -1.78
C SER A 20 19.12 6.93 -0.85
N LYS A 21 19.96 7.62 -0.07
CA LYS A 21 19.50 8.73 0.79
C LYS A 21 18.87 9.89 0.01
N GLU A 22 19.20 10.03 -1.28
CA GLU A 22 18.58 11.01 -2.18
C GLU A 22 17.17 10.59 -2.55
N GLN A 23 16.97 9.32 -2.92
CA GLN A 23 15.65 8.76 -3.25
C GLN A 23 14.68 8.83 -2.06
N GLU A 24 15.16 8.61 -0.83
CA GLU A 24 14.34 8.77 0.37
C GLU A 24 13.88 10.21 0.59
N ARG A 25 14.73 11.20 0.28
CA ARG A 25 14.38 12.62 0.40
C ARG A 25 13.39 13.05 -0.67
N GLU A 26 13.63 12.66 -1.93
CA GLU A 26 12.73 12.97 -3.05
C GLU A 26 11.32 12.43 -2.78
N GLN A 27 11.20 11.22 -2.24
CA GLN A 27 9.90 10.61 -1.94
C GLN A 27 9.17 11.33 -0.80
N GLN A 28 9.89 11.81 0.23
CA GLN A 28 9.31 12.63 1.29
C GLN A 28 8.81 13.98 0.75
N GLU A 29 9.57 14.60 -0.16
CA GLU A 29 9.20 15.85 -0.82
C GLU A 29 7.99 15.67 -1.74
N GLU A 30 7.91 14.57 -2.51
CA GLU A 30 6.74 14.24 -3.33
C GLU A 30 5.47 14.05 -2.49
N VAL A 31 5.55 13.32 -1.38
CA VAL A 31 4.41 13.14 -0.46
C VAL A 31 3.97 14.48 0.12
N HIS A 32 4.91 15.34 0.51
CA HIS A 32 4.61 16.67 1.03
C HIS A 32 3.94 17.57 -0.03
N ASN A 33 4.48 17.60 -1.25
CA ASN A 33 3.93 18.37 -2.36
C ASN A 33 2.53 17.88 -2.74
N ARG A 34 2.31 16.56 -2.78
CA ARG A 34 0.98 15.97 -3.04
C ARG A 34 -0.02 16.36 -1.96
N MET A 35 0.39 16.35 -0.69
CA MET A 35 -0.45 16.77 0.44
C MET A 35 -0.82 18.26 0.35
N LEU A 36 0.13 19.11 -0.06
CA LEU A 36 -0.09 20.54 -0.28
C LEU A 36 -1.13 20.77 -1.39
N LEU A 37 -0.96 20.10 -2.54
CA LEU A 37 -1.88 20.18 -3.67
C LEU A 37 -3.29 19.68 -3.31
N LEU A 38 -3.39 18.57 -2.58
CA LEU A 38 -4.68 18.05 -2.08
C LEU A 38 -5.38 19.04 -1.14
N SER A 39 -4.61 19.76 -0.32
CA SER A 39 -5.15 20.78 0.58
C SER A 39 -5.67 22.00 -0.19
N ALA A 40 -4.94 22.45 -1.21
CA ALA A 40 -5.32 23.57 -2.08
C ALA A 40 -6.55 23.24 -2.94
N ALA A 41 -6.62 22.01 -3.48
CA ALA A 41 -7.79 21.54 -4.22
C ALA A 41 -9.04 21.46 -3.33
N ARG A 42 -8.89 21.07 -2.05
CA ARG A 42 -10.00 21.05 -1.09
C ARG A 42 -10.54 22.45 -0.79
N THR A 43 -9.73 23.50 -0.92
CA THR A 43 -10.15 24.90 -0.81
C THR A 43 -10.76 25.47 -2.10
N GLY A 44 -10.88 24.66 -3.16
CA GLY A 44 -11.50 25.07 -4.43
C GLY A 44 -10.56 25.78 -5.40
N ASP A 45 -9.24 25.60 -5.26
CA ASP A 45 -8.24 26.18 -6.16
C ASP A 45 -8.23 25.43 -7.51
N PRO A 46 -8.63 26.07 -8.62
CA PRO A 46 -8.69 25.44 -9.93
C PRO A 46 -7.32 25.04 -10.48
N GLN A 47 -6.23 25.73 -10.11
CA GLN A 47 -4.88 25.37 -10.58
C GLN A 47 -4.35 24.10 -9.90
N ALA A 48 -4.67 23.92 -8.61
CA ALA A 48 -4.34 22.70 -7.88
C ALA A 48 -5.12 21.49 -8.42
N ILE A 49 -6.40 21.69 -8.77
CA ILE A 49 -7.26 20.66 -9.36
C ILE A 49 -6.73 20.22 -10.74
N GLU A 50 -6.37 21.18 -11.60
CA GLU A 50 -5.80 20.89 -12.93
C GLU A 50 -4.45 20.17 -12.81
N SER A 51 -3.57 20.62 -11.91
CA SER A 51 -2.26 19.98 -11.68
C SER A 51 -2.41 18.54 -11.17
N LEU A 52 -3.29 18.30 -10.19
CA LEU A 52 -3.60 16.94 -9.71
C LEU A 52 -4.13 16.04 -10.83
N THR A 53 -4.98 16.58 -11.71
CA THR A 53 -5.57 15.81 -12.82
C THR A 53 -4.52 15.46 -13.87
N LEU A 54 -3.62 16.39 -14.19
CA LEU A 54 -2.52 16.16 -15.14
C LEU A 54 -1.49 15.17 -14.57
N ASP A 55 -1.16 15.27 -13.29
CA ASP A 55 -0.25 14.34 -12.60
C ASP A 55 -0.85 12.92 -12.52
N ASP A 56 -2.14 12.80 -12.22
CA ASP A 56 -2.83 11.50 -12.21
C ASP A 56 -2.86 10.88 -13.63
N MET A 57 -3.07 11.68 -14.68
CA MET A 57 -3.01 11.20 -16.07
C MET A 57 -1.60 10.75 -16.49
N ASP A 58 -0.57 11.49 -16.12
CA ASP A 58 0.81 11.15 -16.46
C ASP A 58 1.32 9.96 -15.63
N THR A 59 0.94 9.87 -14.36
CA THR A 59 1.18 8.70 -13.50
C THR A 59 0.52 7.45 -14.09
N TYR A 60 -0.75 7.54 -14.50
CA TYR A 60 -1.46 6.44 -15.14
C TYR A 60 -0.78 6.01 -16.46
N SER A 61 -0.33 6.97 -17.27
CA SER A 61 0.36 6.71 -18.55
C SER A 61 1.74 6.07 -18.35
N LYS A 62 2.52 6.54 -17.36
CA LYS A 62 3.84 6.01 -17.00
C LYS A 62 3.73 4.60 -16.41
N VAL A 63 2.76 4.37 -15.52
CA VAL A 63 2.49 3.05 -14.92
C VAL A 63 2.02 2.06 -15.99
N SER A 64 1.08 2.46 -16.87
CA SER A 64 0.55 1.64 -17.97
C SER A 64 1.62 1.21 -18.98
N LYS A 65 2.54 2.11 -19.37
CA LYS A 65 3.63 1.78 -20.31
C LYS A 65 4.70 0.88 -19.68
N ARG A 66 5.00 1.05 -18.38
CA ARG A 66 6.01 0.26 -17.67
C ARG A 66 5.51 -1.11 -17.19
N LEU A 67 4.19 -1.27 -17.04
CA LEU A 67 3.51 -2.54 -16.76
C LEU A 67 3.75 -3.62 -17.84
N VAL A 68 4.10 -3.23 -19.06
CA VAL A 68 4.24 -4.15 -20.21
C VAL A 68 5.67 -4.69 -20.37
N SER A 69 6.70 -4.01 -19.84
CA SER A 69 8.10 -4.29 -20.21
C SER A 69 9.05 -4.64 -19.07
N GLU A 70 8.76 -4.29 -17.82
CA GLU A 70 9.70 -4.47 -16.71
C GLU A 70 9.06 -5.27 -15.56
N ASP A 71 9.88 -6.09 -14.88
CA ASP A 71 9.49 -6.79 -13.65
C ASP A 71 9.07 -5.75 -12.59
N VAL A 72 7.75 -5.61 -12.43
CA VAL A 72 7.03 -4.68 -11.53
C VAL A 72 7.64 -4.60 -10.12
N PHE A 73 8.37 -5.63 -9.69
CA PHE A 73 9.02 -5.74 -8.39
C PHE A 73 10.21 -4.79 -8.15
N THR A 74 10.81 -4.23 -9.20
CA THR A 74 11.98 -3.32 -9.09
C THR A 74 11.58 -1.84 -9.13
N ILE A 75 10.38 -1.51 -9.61
CA ILE A 75 9.99 -0.12 -9.94
C ILE A 75 9.14 0.53 -8.85
N VAL A 76 8.27 -0.25 -8.20
CA VAL A 76 7.28 0.30 -7.25
C VAL A 76 7.55 -0.23 -5.85
N ASP A 77 7.77 0.69 -4.90
CA ASP A 77 7.97 0.37 -3.49
C ASP A 77 6.70 -0.17 -2.85
N THR A 78 5.59 0.53 -3.09
CA THR A 78 4.28 0.27 -2.51
C THR A 78 3.18 0.59 -3.52
N TYR A 79 2.07 -0.15 -3.49
CA TYR A 79 0.90 0.13 -4.32
C TYR A 79 -0.38 -0.35 -3.67
N ILE A 80 -1.50 0.23 -4.10
CA ILE A 80 -2.86 -0.24 -3.83
C ILE A 80 -3.65 -0.17 -5.13
N MET A 81 -4.17 -1.30 -5.60
CA MET A 81 -4.88 -1.39 -6.87
C MET A 81 -6.14 -2.24 -6.71
N PRO A 82 -7.28 -1.88 -7.33
CA PRO A 82 -8.47 -2.73 -7.36
C PRO A 82 -8.14 -4.13 -7.88
N TYR A 83 -8.72 -5.17 -7.29
CA TYR A 83 -8.48 -6.55 -7.65
C TYR A 83 -9.77 -7.33 -7.87
N GLY A 84 -10.02 -7.73 -9.13
CA GLY A 84 -11.23 -8.45 -9.51
C GLY A 84 -12.44 -7.53 -9.70
N ILE A 85 -13.62 -8.10 -9.58
CA ILE A 85 -14.90 -7.41 -9.83
C ILE A 85 -15.49 -6.81 -8.54
N GLU A 86 -15.05 -7.29 -7.38
CA GLU A 86 -15.56 -6.91 -6.06
C GLU A 86 -14.93 -5.58 -5.61
N CYS A 87 -15.75 -4.60 -5.22
CA CYS A 87 -15.30 -3.25 -4.87
C CYS A 87 -14.40 -3.18 -3.63
N ASP A 88 -14.44 -4.21 -2.79
CA ASP A 88 -13.75 -4.23 -1.50
C ASP A 88 -12.40 -4.97 -1.58
N ARG A 89 -12.00 -5.42 -2.77
CA ARG A 89 -10.77 -6.18 -2.98
C ARG A 89 -9.69 -5.36 -3.64
N TYR A 90 -8.52 -5.40 -3.01
CA TYR A 90 -7.35 -4.66 -3.43
C TYR A 90 -6.12 -5.57 -3.45
N SER A 91 -5.32 -5.46 -4.51
CA SER A 91 -3.94 -5.93 -4.48
C SER A 91 -3.10 -4.85 -3.84
N ILE A 92 -2.36 -5.19 -2.79
CA ILE A 92 -1.50 -4.26 -2.07
C ILE A 92 -0.06 -4.74 -2.07
N MET A 93 0.84 -3.77 -2.06
CA MET A 93 2.24 -3.95 -1.68
C MET A 93 2.59 -2.85 -0.68
N GLY A 94 3.08 -3.23 0.49
CA GLY A 94 3.37 -2.32 1.60
C GLY A 94 4.66 -2.68 2.32
N GLU A 95 5.29 -1.69 2.95
CA GLU A 95 6.39 -1.94 3.88
C GLU A 95 5.85 -2.46 5.22
N ILE A 96 6.51 -3.46 5.78
CA ILE A 96 6.19 -4.03 7.10
C ILE A 96 6.82 -3.15 8.16
N LEU A 97 5.97 -2.50 8.96
CA LEU A 97 6.42 -1.69 10.09
C LEU A 97 6.50 -2.53 11.37
N GLU A 98 5.53 -3.41 11.57
CA GLU A 98 5.43 -4.32 12.72
C GLU A 98 4.73 -5.61 12.30
N TYR A 99 5.01 -6.71 12.99
CA TYR A 99 4.24 -7.94 12.83
C TYR A 99 4.10 -8.66 14.17
N ARG A 100 2.99 -9.39 14.33
CA ARG A 100 2.73 -10.25 15.48
C ARG A 100 1.98 -11.49 15.07
N LEU A 101 2.23 -12.59 15.78
CA LEU A 101 1.47 -13.81 15.64
C LEU A 101 0.39 -13.86 16.70
N THR A 102 -0.81 -14.26 16.29
CA THR A 102 -1.92 -14.58 17.19
C THR A 102 -2.51 -15.92 16.79
N ARG A 103 -3.33 -16.51 17.66
CA ARG A 103 -4.06 -17.74 17.35
C ARG A 103 -5.54 -17.42 17.30
N ASN A 104 -6.21 -17.82 16.23
CA ASN A 104 -7.65 -17.71 16.12
C ASN A 104 -8.30 -18.55 17.23
N GLU A 105 -9.20 -17.97 18.02
CA GLU A 105 -9.82 -18.66 19.14
C GLU A 105 -10.79 -19.77 18.70
N ILE A 106 -11.41 -19.58 17.53
CA ILE A 106 -12.43 -20.47 16.95
C ILE A 106 -11.75 -21.57 16.13
N THR A 107 -10.96 -21.20 15.11
CA THR A 107 -10.33 -22.16 14.18
C THR A 107 -9.05 -22.77 14.74
N ARG A 108 -8.48 -22.18 15.81
CA ARG A 108 -7.19 -22.57 16.39
C ARG A 108 -6.01 -22.48 15.43
N GLU A 109 -6.16 -21.77 14.32
CA GLU A 109 -5.11 -21.51 13.34
C GLU A 109 -4.25 -20.31 13.75
N ASP A 110 -2.97 -20.34 13.43
CA ASP A 110 -2.07 -19.22 13.63
C ASP A 110 -2.29 -18.17 12.54
N ILE A 111 -2.52 -16.93 12.96
CA ILE A 111 -2.72 -15.76 12.11
C ILE A 111 -1.55 -14.80 12.32
N CYS A 112 -0.97 -14.32 11.23
CA CYS A 112 -0.04 -13.21 11.24
C CYS A 112 -0.82 -11.91 11.07
N ILE A 113 -0.62 -10.97 12.00
CA ILE A 113 -1.11 -9.60 11.90
C ILE A 113 0.09 -8.72 11.58
N ILE A 114 0.05 -8.05 10.44
CA ILE A 114 1.15 -7.28 9.88
C ILE A 114 0.69 -5.83 9.74
N LYS A 115 1.35 -4.90 10.43
CA LYS A 115 1.14 -3.47 10.23
C LYS A 115 1.92 -3.03 9.01
N LEU A 116 1.20 -2.48 8.04
CA LEU A 116 1.77 -2.05 6.77
C LEU A 116 1.71 -0.54 6.60
N ASP A 117 2.73 0.01 5.95
CA ASP A 117 2.67 1.29 5.25
C ASP A 117 2.48 1.04 3.76
N VAL A 118 1.33 1.46 3.24
CA VAL A 118 1.00 1.40 1.81
C VAL A 118 0.78 2.83 1.30
N ASN A 119 1.79 3.44 0.69
CA ASN A 119 1.73 4.82 0.19
C ASN A 119 1.29 5.84 1.28
N GLY A 120 1.76 5.69 2.52
CA GLY A 120 1.39 6.54 3.66
C GLY A 120 0.08 6.13 4.35
N LEU A 121 -0.63 5.11 3.84
CA LEU A 121 -1.78 4.53 4.52
C LEU A 121 -1.32 3.45 5.48
N LEU A 122 -1.53 3.69 6.77
CA LEU A 122 -1.18 2.77 7.85
C LEU A 122 -2.38 1.91 8.23
N PHE A 123 -2.24 0.59 8.07
CA PHE A 123 -3.27 -0.36 8.50
C PHE A 123 -2.71 -1.76 8.74
N ASP A 124 -3.47 -2.54 9.52
CA ASP A 124 -3.13 -3.92 9.82
C ASP A 124 -3.73 -4.86 8.77
N VAL A 125 -2.97 -5.87 8.37
CA VAL A 125 -3.41 -6.98 7.52
C VAL A 125 -3.30 -8.29 8.29
N CYS A 126 -4.39 -9.04 8.31
CA CYS A 126 -4.44 -10.39 8.88
C CYS A 126 -4.33 -11.43 7.76
N VAL A 127 -3.40 -12.38 7.93
CA VAL A 127 -3.17 -13.49 6.98
C VAL A 127 -2.88 -14.78 7.74
N PRO A 128 -3.41 -15.94 7.35
CA PRO A 128 -3.05 -17.22 7.95
C PRO A 128 -1.54 -17.47 7.82
N LYS A 129 -0.85 -17.79 8.92
CA LYS A 129 0.61 -17.96 8.93
C LYS A 129 1.09 -19.00 7.91
N ARG A 130 0.32 -20.07 7.71
CA ARG A 130 0.66 -21.17 6.78
C ARG A 130 0.65 -20.73 5.31
N GLU A 131 -0.09 -19.69 4.97
CA GLU A 131 -0.26 -19.17 3.61
C GLU A 131 0.65 -17.95 3.35
N VAL A 132 1.58 -17.67 4.27
CA VAL A 132 2.60 -16.63 4.08
C VAL A 132 3.87 -17.25 3.52
N MET A 133 4.21 -16.85 2.29
CA MET A 133 5.44 -17.23 1.64
C MET A 133 6.59 -16.29 2.02
N GLY A 134 7.63 -16.82 2.64
CA GLY A 134 8.79 -16.05 3.13
C GLY A 134 8.64 -15.61 4.59
N GLU A 135 9.70 -15.01 5.14
CA GLU A 135 9.75 -14.63 6.57
C GLU A 135 9.40 -13.15 6.76
N PRO A 136 8.31 -12.81 7.49
CA PRO A 136 7.97 -11.42 7.81
C PRO A 136 9.06 -10.78 8.68
N ALA A 137 9.49 -9.57 8.32
CA ALA A 137 10.40 -8.78 9.14
C ALA A 137 10.18 -7.29 8.86
N VAL A 138 10.46 -6.45 9.85
CA VAL A 138 10.40 -4.99 9.70
C VAL A 138 11.31 -4.53 8.56
N GLY A 139 10.82 -3.61 7.73
CA GLY A 139 11.50 -3.10 6.53
C GLY A 139 11.39 -4.00 5.30
N ARG A 140 10.93 -5.26 5.44
CA ARG A 140 10.53 -6.07 4.27
C ARG A 140 9.20 -5.59 3.74
N ARG A 141 8.81 -6.08 2.57
CA ARG A 141 7.52 -5.73 1.96
C ARG A 141 6.57 -6.92 1.98
N PHE A 142 5.29 -6.65 2.19
CA PHE A 142 4.21 -7.62 2.06
C PHE A 142 3.48 -7.35 0.74
N LYS A 143 3.26 -8.39 -0.07
CA LYS A 143 2.38 -8.37 -1.23
C LYS A 143 1.23 -9.36 -1.02
N GLY A 144 0.00 -8.92 -1.24
CA GLY A 144 -1.17 -9.79 -1.12
C GLY A 144 -2.43 -9.15 -1.66
N ASN A 145 -3.45 -9.99 -1.92
CA ASN A 145 -4.78 -9.52 -2.29
C ASN A 145 -5.65 -9.50 -1.03
N VAL A 146 -6.06 -8.31 -0.62
CA VAL A 146 -6.78 -8.07 0.62
C VAL A 146 -8.23 -7.66 0.38
N TRP A 147 -9.10 -8.09 1.26
CA TRP A 147 -10.39 -7.46 1.51
C TRP A 147 -10.16 -6.29 2.45
N LEU A 148 -10.36 -5.07 1.96
CA LEU A 148 -10.15 -3.86 2.74
C LEU A 148 -11.47 -3.43 3.36
N GLN A 149 -11.47 -3.27 4.68
CA GLN A 149 -12.62 -2.79 5.45
C GLN A 149 -12.21 -1.67 6.39
N GLY A 150 -13.15 -0.82 6.79
CA GLY A 150 -12.85 0.26 7.71
C GLY A 150 -13.95 1.29 7.85
N LYS A 151 -13.63 2.40 8.50
CA LYS A 151 -14.54 3.53 8.71
C LYS A 151 -13.82 4.87 8.67
N ILE A 152 -14.58 5.91 8.33
CA ILE A 152 -14.17 7.30 8.46
C ILE A 152 -14.50 7.75 9.89
N ASN A 153 -13.51 8.30 10.58
CA ASN A 153 -13.69 8.96 11.88
C ASN A 153 -13.91 10.45 11.60
N PHE A 154 -15.12 10.93 11.89
CA PHE A 154 -15.53 12.34 11.78
C PHE A 154 -15.04 13.16 12.97
#